data_AF-A0A1N6IMA0-F1
#
_entry.id   AF-A0A1N6IMA0-F1
#
_cell.length_a   1.000
_cell.length_b   1.000
_cell.length_c   1.000
_cell.angle_alpha   90.00
_cell.angle_beta   90.00
_cell.angle_gamma   90.00
#
_symmetry.space_group_name_H-M   'P 1'
#
loop_
_entity.id
_entity.type
_entity.pdbx_description
1 polymer ?
#
loop_
_entity_poly.entity_id
_entity_poly.type
_entity_poly.pdbx_seq_one_letter_code
_entity_poly.pdbx_strand_id
1 'polypeptide(L)' 'MKEIQATEYISTKLVCETLKIQPSTLRKYASMLDEKAVTEFYFTRDDSNNRIYTKEDIAMLHRV' A
#
# COMPACT_ATOMS: atom_id res chain seq x y z
N MET A 1 10.91 -10.72 27.19
CA MET A 1 9.73 -10.00 26.65
C MET A 1 9.73 -10.22 25.15
N LYS A 2 8.67 -10.78 24.54
CA LYS A 2 8.59 -10.86 23.07
C LYS A 2 8.33 -9.45 22.55
N GLU A 3 9.25 -8.90 21.75
CA GLU A 3 9.00 -7.68 21.00
C GLU A 3 7.79 -7.90 20.11
N ILE A 4 6.70 -7.21 20.41
CA ILE A 4 5.57 -7.10 19.50
C ILE A 4 5.98 -6.03 18.50
N GLN A 5 6.52 -6.44 17.35
CA GLN A 5 6.71 -5.53 16.23
C GLN A 5 5.33 -5.17 15.69
N ALA A 6 4.84 -3.99 16.07
CA ALA A 6 3.64 -3.42 15.48
C ALA A 6 3.96 -3.08 14.01
N THR A 7 3.28 -3.74 13.07
CA THR A 7 3.36 -3.37 11.66
C THR A 7 2.69 -2.01 11.48
N GLU A 8 3.48 -0.98 11.16
CA GLU A 8 2.98 0.36 10.90
C GLU A 8 2.34 0.41 9.51
N TYR A 9 1.03 0.63 9.49
CA TYR A 9 0.26 0.81 8.26
C TYR A 9 -0.03 2.27 7.99
N ILE A 10 0.06 2.63 6.71
CA ILE A 10 -0.10 3.98 6.18
C ILE A 10 -1.32 4.01 5.28
N SER A 11 -2.15 5.03 5.45
CA SER A 11 -3.38 5.18 4.66
C SER A 11 -3.10 5.61 3.22
N THR A 12 -4.02 5.26 2.31
CA THR A 12 -3.99 5.71 0.90
C THR A 12 -3.77 7.23 0.76
N LYS A 13 -4.39 8.03 1.62
CA LYS A 13 -4.25 9.49 1.62
C LYS A 13 -2.80 9.91 1.87
N LEU A 14 -2.19 9.37 2.92
CA LEU A 14 -0.82 9.73 3.29
C LEU A 14 0.19 9.24 2.24
N VAL A 15 -0.04 8.09 1.61
CA VAL A 15 0.78 7.62 0.49
C VAL A 15 0.72 8.58 -0.70
N CYS A 16 -0.48 9.05 -1.07
CA CYS A 16 -0.64 10.01 -2.16
C CYS A 16 0.10 11.32 -1.88
N GLU A 17 0.03 11.83 -0.65
CA GLU A 17 0.76 13.02 -0.20
C GLU A 17 2.28 12.81 -0.26
N THR A 18 2.75 11.64 0.20
CA THR A 18 4.18 11.28 0.22
C THR A 18 4.76 11.18 -1.19
N LEU A 19 4.06 10.50 -2.09
CA LEU A 19 4.49 10.28 -3.47
C LEU A 19 4.13 11.46 -4.41
N LYS A 20 3.38 12.45 -3.90
CA LYS A 20 2.87 13.59 -4.67
C LYS A 20 2.07 13.16 -5.92
N ILE A 21 1.26 12.12 -5.78
CA ILE A 21 0.41 11.58 -6.85
C ILE A 21 -1.07 11.71 -6.53
N GLN A 22 -1.90 11.67 -7.57
CA GLN A 22 -3.34 11.63 -7.42
C GLN A 22 -3.80 10.22 -6.97
N PRO A 23 -4.90 10.12 -6.19
CA PRO A 23 -5.45 8.82 -5.78
C PRO A 23 -5.82 7.89 -6.94
N SER A 24 -6.22 8.46 -8.09
CA SER A 24 -6.47 7.68 -9.31
C SER A 24 -5.21 7.01 -9.84
N THR A 25 -4.07 7.70 -9.81
CA THR A 25 -2.76 7.16 -10.19
C THR A 25 -2.35 6.03 -9.25
N LEU A 26 -2.47 6.24 -7.94
CA LEU A 26 -2.16 5.20 -6.94
C LEU A 26 -3.03 3.96 -7.13
N ARG A 27 -4.34 4.14 -7.39
CA ARG A 27 -5.24 3.02 -7.69
C ARG A 27 -4.83 2.27 -8.95
N LYS A 28 -4.40 2.97 -10.00
CA LYS A 28 -3.91 2.34 -11.24
C LYS A 28 -2.67 1.49 -10.96
N TYR A 29 -1.68 2.03 -10.23
CA TYR A 29 -0.48 1.28 -9.87
C TYR A 29 -0.82 0.06 -9.01
N ALA A 30 -1.69 0.22 -8.02
CA ALA A 30 -2.18 -0.89 -7.21
C ALA A 30 -2.85 -1.98 -8.05
N SER A 31 -3.74 -1.62 -8.97
CA SER A 31 -4.38 -2.60 -9.87
C SER A 31 -3.35 -3.33 -10.74
N MET A 32 -2.35 -2.64 -11.28
CA MET A 32 -1.28 -3.27 -12.08
C MET A 32 -0.42 -4.24 -11.26
N LEU A 33 -0.31 -4.03 -9.95
CA LEU A 33 0.41 -4.91 -9.03
C LEU A 33 -0.48 -6.06 -8.56
N ASP A 34 -1.77 -5.80 -8.32
CA ASP A 34 -2.79 -6.81 -8.02
C ASP A 34 -2.84 -7.87 -9.14
N GLU A 35 -2.75 -7.47 -10.41
CA GLU A 35 -2.66 -8.39 -11.58
C GLU A 35 -1.42 -9.32 -11.56
N LYS A 36 -0.38 -8.94 -10.83
CA LYS A 36 0.89 -9.67 -10.73
C LYS A 36 1.06 -10.36 -9.39
N ALA A 37 0.09 -10.23 -8.49
CA ALA A 37 0.14 -10.82 -7.17
C ALA A 37 -0.12 -12.34 -7.25
N VAL A 38 0.56 -13.09 -6.39
CA VAL A 38 0.30 -14.53 -6.20
C VAL A 38 -1.03 -14.73 -5.43
N THR A 39 -1.41 -13.72 -4.64
CA THR A 39 -2.65 -13.60 -3.89
C THR A 39 -3.67 -12.71 -4.62
N GLU A 40 -4.92 -12.66 -4.13
CA GLU A 40 -5.98 -11.84 -4.73
C GLU A 40 -5.66 -10.32 -4.75
N PHE A 41 -4.90 -9.84 -3.77
CA PHE A 41 -4.43 -8.45 -3.69
C PHE A 41 -2.93 -8.41 -3.39
N TYR A 42 -2.24 -7.43 -3.98
CA TYR A 42 -0.83 -7.15 -3.69
C TYR A 42 -0.66 -6.43 -2.36
N PHE A 43 -1.53 -5.44 -2.09
CA PHE A 43 -1.51 -4.66 -0.85
C PHE A 43 -2.53 -5.15 0.17
N THR A 44 -2.18 -5.06 1.44
CA THR A 44 -3.07 -5.37 2.56
C THR A 44 -4.29 -4.44 2.58
N ARG A 45 -5.41 -4.96 3.08
CA ARG A 45 -6.63 -4.19 3.30
C ARG A 45 -7.03 -4.22 4.77
N ASP A 46 -7.65 -3.13 5.22
CA ASP A 46 -8.27 -3.06 6.55
C ASP A 46 -9.67 -3.70 6.56
N ASP A 47 -10.30 -3.76 7.74
CA ASP A 47 -11.65 -4.32 7.92
C ASP A 47 -12.74 -3.56 7.16
N SER A 48 -12.46 -2.31 6.76
CA SER A 48 -13.33 -1.49 5.91
C SER A 48 -13.01 -1.63 4.41
N ASN A 49 -12.17 -2.62 4.05
CA ASN A 49 -11.74 -2.92 2.69
C ASN A 49 -10.91 -1.79 2.02
N ASN A 50 -10.35 -0.87 2.81
CA ASN A 50 -9.42 0.15 2.33
C ASN A 50 -8.02 -0.42 2.21
N ARG A 51 -7.29 -0.01 1.17
CA ARG A 51 -5.87 -0.35 1.03
C ARG A 51 -5.04 0.40 2.07
N ILE A 52 -4.21 -0.37 2.76
CA ILE A 52 -3.22 0.09 3.72
C ILE A 52 -1.84 -0.36 3.28
N TYR A 53 -0.83 0.48 3.51
CA TYR A 53 0.49 0.33 2.93
C TYR A 53 1.54 0.30 4.03
N THR A 54 2.54 -0.55 3.88
CA THR A 54 3.75 -0.54 4.70
C THR A 54 4.77 0.46 4.16
N LYS A 55 5.87 0.67 4.88
CA LYS A 55 6.98 1.50 4.38
C LYS A 55 7.63 0.87 3.14
N GLU A 56 7.69 -0.46 3.12
CA GLU A 56 8.21 -1.26 2.00
C GLU A 56 7.34 -1.07 0.75
N ASP A 57 6.02 -1.05 0.91
CA ASP A 57 5.09 -0.79 -0.19
C ASP A 57 5.30 0.60 -0.81
N ILE A 58 5.49 1.63 0.02
CA ILE A 58 5.76 2.98 -0.45
C ILE A 58 7.11 3.04 -1.18
N ALA A 59 8.14 2.36 -0.66
CA ALA A 59 9.45 2.29 -1.29
C ALA A 59 9.40 1.59 -2.66
N MET A 60 8.54 0.56 -2.80
CA MET A 60 8.29 -0.09 -4.08
C MET A 60 7.53 0.84 -5.03
N LEU A 61 6.47 1.50 -4.58
CA LEU A 61 5.69 2.46 -5.39
C LEU A 61 6.52 3.65 -5.88
N HIS A 62 7.56 4.04 -5.15
CA HIS A 62 8.50 5.09 -5.59
C HIS A 62 9.40 4.64 -6.76
N ARG A 63 9.53 3.33 -7.02
CA ARG A 63 10.34 2.79 -8.13
C ARG A 63 9.54 2.59 -9.42
N VAL A 64 8.21 2.67 -9.34
CA VAL A 64 7.27 2.50 -10.47
C VAL A 64 7.03 3.85 -11.15
#